data_AF-A0A1Q9T268-F1
#
_entry.id   AF-A0A1Q9T268-F1
#
_cell.length_a   1.000
_cell.length_b   1.000
_cell.length_c   1.000
_cell.angle_alpha   90.00
_cell.angle_beta   90.00
_cell.angle_gamma   90.00
#
_symmetry.space_group_name_H-M   'P 1'
#
loop_
_entity.id
_entity.type
_entity.pdbx_description
1 polymer ?
#
loop_
_entity_poly.entity_id
_entity_poly.type
_entity_poly.pdbx_seq_one_letter_code
_entity_poly.pdbx_strand_id
1 'polypeptide(L)'
;MAADGLDPGEREQLTYTLDSRLGPHLEAATAAVREAERGLTDARERLAAAEQAVQEAAYISDPLPFMRQGVQEEVDGLARKTTEKKVRASYRFLVDRTVDLAAAEVQRYHDDRSADRQEQEQGVAACREAERRAVLALEAARQMHERVRQAEQSARQGLDIMVARLDERPQDG
;
A
#
# COMPACT_ATOMS: atom_id res chain seq x y z
N MET A 1 -47.23 16.42 42.25
CA MET A 1 -46.41 15.50 43.06
C MET A 1 -45.24 15.12 42.18
N ALA A 2 -44.09 15.75 42.39
CA ALA A 2 -42.89 15.47 41.62
C ALA A 2 -42.21 14.24 42.25
N ALA A 3 -41.94 13.22 41.44
CA ALA A 3 -41.11 12.10 41.85
C ALA A 3 -39.69 12.66 42.09
N ASP A 4 -39.26 12.65 43.34
CA ASP A 4 -37.88 12.96 43.72
C ASP A 4 -37.17 11.62 43.89
N GLY A 5 -36.39 11.25 42.87
CA GLY A 5 -35.76 9.94 42.69
C GLY A 5 -35.87 9.46 41.23
N LEU A 6 -34.96 8.59 40.80
CA LEU A 6 -35.07 7.92 39.49
C LEU A 6 -36.35 7.08 39.44
N ASP A 7 -37.11 7.20 38.36
CA ASP A 7 -38.31 6.38 38.15
C ASP A 7 -37.92 4.89 38.02
N PRO A 8 -38.82 3.96 38.40
CA PRO A 8 -38.57 2.53 38.24
C PRO A 8 -38.22 2.18 36.79
N GLY A 9 -36.97 1.76 36.56
CA GLY A 9 -36.43 1.38 35.26
C GLY A 9 -35.79 2.51 34.43
N GLU A 10 -35.78 3.74 34.94
CA GLU A 10 -35.12 4.89 34.27
C GLU A 10 -33.62 4.66 34.12
N ARG A 11 -32.97 4.05 35.12
CA ARG A 11 -31.54 3.69 35.06
C ARG A 11 -31.23 2.73 33.90
N GLU A 12 -32.06 1.72 33.69
CA GLU A 12 -31.88 0.78 32.59
C GLU A 12 -32.07 1.47 31.23
N GLN A 13 -33.05 2.39 31.13
CA GLN A 13 -33.29 3.17 29.91
C GLN A 13 -32.11 4.11 29.57
N LEU A 14 -31.51 4.74 30.58
CA LEU A 14 -30.35 5.61 30.40
C LEU A 14 -29.11 4.83 29.99
N THR A 15 -28.89 3.65 30.58
CA THR A 15 -27.81 2.73 30.19
C THR A 15 -28.00 2.27 28.75
N TYR A 16 -29.21 1.83 28.39
CA TYR A 16 -29.54 1.43 27.02
C TYR A 16 -29.34 2.57 26.02
N THR A 17 -29.74 3.79 26.37
CA THR A 17 -29.54 4.98 25.52
C THR A 17 -28.05 5.25 25.30
N LEU A 18 -27.24 5.13 26.35
CA LEU A 18 -25.79 5.29 26.28
C LEU A 18 -25.14 4.25 25.37
N ASP A 19 -25.48 2.97 25.56
CA ASP A 19 -24.98 1.87 24.74
C ASP A 19 -25.40 2.02 23.26
N SER A 20 -26.66 2.39 22.99
CA SER A 20 -27.17 2.57 21.63
C SER A 20 -26.48 3.70 20.86
N ARG A 21 -26.07 4.78 21.56
CA ARG A 21 -25.41 5.94 20.94
C ARG A 21 -23.92 5.75 20.77
N LEU A 22 -23.25 5.08 21.72
CA LEU A 22 -21.79 4.88 21.66
C LEU A 22 -21.38 3.59 20.94
N GLY A 23 -22.24 2.56 20.94
CA GLY A 23 -21.98 1.27 20.31
C GLY A 23 -21.45 1.37 18.88
N PRO A 24 -22.13 2.09 17.96
CA PRO A 24 -21.66 2.23 16.57
C PRO A 24 -20.27 2.87 16.45
N HIS A 25 -19.92 3.79 17.34
CA HIS A 25 -18.62 4.45 17.34
C HIS A 25 -17.50 3.55 17.87
N LEU A 26 -17.79 2.74 18.90
CA LEU A 26 -16.86 1.73 19.41
C LEU A 26 -16.61 0.62 18.38
N GLU A 27 -17.66 0.17 17.70
CA GLU A 27 -17.55 -0.79 16.60
C GLU A 27 -16.73 -0.23 15.45
N ALA A 28 -17.00 1.01 15.01
CA ALA A 28 -16.24 1.68 13.97
C ALA A 28 -14.76 1.85 14.35
N ALA A 29 -14.48 2.24 15.60
CA ALA A 29 -13.11 2.37 16.09
C ALA A 29 -12.37 1.01 16.13
N THR A 30 -13.06 -0.05 16.55
CA THR A 30 -12.52 -1.42 16.54
C THR A 30 -12.26 -1.88 15.11
N ALA A 31 -13.18 -1.62 14.18
CA ALA A 31 -13.04 -1.97 12.78
C ALA A 31 -11.84 -1.27 12.14
N ALA A 32 -11.65 0.02 12.42
CA ALA A 32 -10.51 0.80 11.92
C ALA A 32 -9.16 0.25 12.42
N VAL A 33 -9.07 -0.20 13.68
CA VAL A 33 -7.85 -0.86 14.18
C VAL A 33 -7.59 -2.15 13.41
N ARG A 34 -8.60 -3.01 13.23
CA ARG A 34 -8.46 -4.26 12.47
C ARG A 34 -8.08 -4.02 11.02
N GLU A 35 -8.62 -2.98 10.40
CA GLU A 35 -8.26 -2.57 9.05
C GLU A 35 -6.80 -2.12 8.96
N ALA A 36 -6.33 -1.29 9.90
CA ALA A 36 -4.93 -0.87 9.95
C ALA A 36 -3.97 -2.05 10.23
N GLU A 37 -4.37 -3.02 11.05
CA GLU A 37 -3.60 -4.25 11.28
C GLU A 37 -3.47 -5.09 10.01
N ARG A 38 -4.57 -5.25 9.25
CA ARG A 38 -4.52 -5.91 7.93
C ARG A 38 -3.62 -5.16 6.97
N GLY A 39 -3.75 -3.82 6.90
CA GLY A 39 -2.90 -2.99 6.06
C GLY A 39 -1.41 -3.12 6.38
N LEU A 40 -1.05 -3.26 7.66
CA LEU A 40 0.33 -3.52 8.07
C LEU A 40 0.83 -4.91 7.65
N THR A 41 0.00 -5.94 7.80
CA THR A 41 0.32 -7.30 7.33
C THR A 41 0.55 -7.30 5.82
N ASP A 42 -0.36 -6.72 5.03
CA ASP A 42 -0.23 -6.63 3.58
C ASP A 42 1.05 -5.88 3.16
N ALA A 43 1.39 -4.79 3.86
CA ALA A 43 2.61 -4.02 3.56
C ALA A 43 3.89 -4.83 3.84
N ARG A 44 3.90 -5.64 4.91
CA ARG A 44 5.01 -6.53 5.26
C ARG A 44 5.17 -7.66 4.26
N GLU A 45 4.07 -8.27 3.82
CA GLU A 45 4.10 -9.31 2.80
C GLU A 45 4.64 -8.79 1.47
N ARG A 46 4.22 -7.58 1.06
CA ARG A 46 4.76 -6.92 -0.14
C ARG A 46 6.24 -6.60 -0.02
N LEU A 47 6.69 -6.14 1.15
CA LEU A 47 8.11 -5.91 1.40
C LEU A 47 8.93 -7.20 1.30
N ALA A 48 8.47 -8.27 1.96
CA ALA A 48 9.14 -9.57 1.90
C ALA A 48 9.22 -10.10 0.46
N ALA A 49 8.12 -9.99 -0.30
CA ALA A 49 8.10 -10.38 -1.72
C ALA A 49 9.08 -9.56 -2.56
N ALA A 50 9.15 -8.24 -2.35
CA ALA A 50 10.09 -7.38 -3.07
C ALA A 50 11.55 -7.71 -2.72
N GLU A 51 11.86 -7.97 -1.46
CA GLU A 51 13.20 -8.36 -1.02
C GLU A 51 13.60 -9.73 -1.58
N GLN A 52 12.67 -10.69 -1.62
CA GLN A 52 12.89 -12.00 -2.24
C GLN A 52 13.13 -11.87 -3.75
N ALA A 53 12.33 -11.06 -4.46
CA ALA A 53 12.50 -10.83 -5.90
C ALA A 53 13.89 -10.25 -6.23
N VAL A 54 14.43 -9.37 -5.39
CA VAL A 54 15.80 -8.85 -5.54
C VAL A 54 16.85 -9.94 -5.31
N GLN A 55 16.64 -10.86 -4.37
CA GLN A 55 17.56 -11.98 -4.14
C GLN A 55 17.52 -13.02 -5.28
N GLU A 56 16.35 -13.23 -5.87
CA GLU A 56 16.12 -14.19 -6.96
C GLU A 56 16.44 -13.60 -8.35
N ALA A 57 16.72 -12.30 -8.43
CA ALA A 57 17.03 -11.62 -9.69
C ALA A 57 18.29 -12.23 -10.33
N ALA A 58 18.07 -13.05 -11.36
CA ALA A 58 19.14 -13.64 -12.15
C ALA A 58 19.73 -12.60 -13.12
N TYR A 59 21.03 -12.74 -13.40
CA TYR A 59 21.68 -11.97 -14.45
C TYR A 59 21.04 -12.29 -15.82
N ILE A 60 20.54 -11.25 -16.49
CA ILE A 60 20.07 -11.34 -17.88
C ILE A 60 21.13 -10.72 -18.77
N SER A 61 21.69 -11.52 -19.68
CA SER A 61 22.67 -11.04 -20.66
C SER A 61 22.02 -10.06 -21.64
N ASP A 62 22.68 -8.94 -21.90
CA ASP A 62 22.29 -7.98 -22.94
C ASP A 62 22.87 -8.39 -24.30
N PRO A 63 22.06 -8.70 -25.33
CA PRO A 63 22.55 -9.05 -26.66
C PRO A 63 22.94 -7.83 -27.50
N LEU A 64 22.55 -6.61 -27.13
CA LEU A 64 22.76 -5.40 -27.95
C LEU A 64 24.24 -5.14 -28.30
N PRO A 65 25.23 -5.32 -27.40
CA PRO A 65 26.63 -5.19 -27.77
C PRO A 65 27.04 -6.07 -28.95
N PHE A 66 26.56 -7.32 -29.00
CA PHE A 66 26.83 -8.26 -30.09
C PHE A 66 26.08 -7.88 -31.37
N MET A 67 24.85 -7.37 -31.26
CA MET A 67 24.09 -6.90 -32.43
C MET A 67 24.74 -5.67 -33.06
N ARG A 68 25.20 -4.70 -32.26
CA ARG A 68 25.94 -3.52 -32.73
C ARG A 68 27.22 -3.91 -33.45
N GLN A 69 27.98 -4.84 -32.85
CA GLN A 69 29.19 -5.37 -33.48
C GLN A 69 28.86 -6.09 -34.79
N GLY A 70 27.84 -6.95 -34.81
CA GLY A 70 27.42 -7.68 -36.01
C GLY A 70 27.03 -6.75 -37.16
N VAL A 71 26.32 -5.66 -36.90
CA VAL A 71 26.01 -4.65 -37.93
C VAL A 71 27.30 -4.01 -38.48
N GLN A 72 28.27 -3.68 -37.62
CA GLN A 72 29.54 -3.12 -38.06
C GLN A 72 30.35 -4.12 -38.92
N GLU A 73 30.36 -5.39 -38.55
CA GLU A 73 30.98 -6.46 -39.33
C GLU A 73 30.35 -6.62 -40.71
N GLU A 74 29.03 -6.46 -40.83
CA GLU A 74 28.34 -6.48 -42.12
C GLU A 74 28.70 -5.27 -43.01
N VAL A 75 28.91 -4.09 -42.43
CA VAL A 75 29.42 -2.91 -43.15
C VAL A 75 30.83 -3.18 -43.70
N ASP A 76 31.72 -3.70 -42.86
CA ASP A 76 33.09 -4.05 -43.26
C ASP A 76 33.09 -5.16 -44.33
N GLY A 77 32.16 -6.11 -44.22
CA GLY A 77 31.95 -7.18 -45.19
C GLY A 77 31.43 -6.67 -46.54
N LEU A 78 30.57 -5.65 -46.54
CA LEU A 78 30.05 -4.99 -47.74
C LEU A 78 31.17 -4.27 -48.51
N ALA A 79 32.05 -3.55 -47.81
CA ALA A 79 33.18 -2.83 -48.41
C ALA A 79 34.15 -3.74 -49.20
N ARG A 80 34.17 -5.05 -48.87
CA ARG A 80 35.02 -6.05 -49.53
C ARG A 80 34.37 -6.71 -50.75
N LYS A 81 33.09 -6.42 -51.05
CA LYS A 81 32.39 -7.06 -52.19
C LYS A 81 32.78 -6.38 -53.51
N THR A 82 33.16 -7.18 -54.50
CA THR A 82 33.69 -6.69 -55.79
C THR A 82 32.71 -6.80 -56.96
N THR A 83 31.58 -7.49 -56.79
CA THR A 83 30.59 -7.71 -57.86
C THR A 83 29.26 -7.09 -57.48
N GLU A 84 28.57 -6.47 -58.44
CA GLU A 84 27.32 -5.77 -58.21
C GLU A 84 26.25 -6.66 -57.55
N LYS A 85 26.13 -7.92 -58.00
CA LYS A 85 25.20 -8.90 -57.41
C LYS A 85 25.48 -9.12 -55.91
N LYS A 86 26.75 -9.27 -55.53
CA LYS A 86 27.14 -9.47 -54.11
C LYS A 86 26.96 -8.21 -53.29
N VAL A 87 27.26 -7.04 -53.84
CA VAL A 87 27.04 -5.74 -53.18
C VAL A 87 25.55 -5.56 -52.83
N ARG A 88 24.66 -5.74 -53.81
CA ARG A 88 23.20 -5.60 -53.60
C ARG A 88 22.67 -6.62 -52.58
N ALA A 89 23.14 -7.86 -52.62
CA ALA A 89 22.72 -8.90 -51.67
C ALA A 89 23.20 -8.60 -50.24
N SER A 90 24.48 -8.26 -50.05
CA SER A 90 25.02 -7.88 -48.74
C SER A 90 24.39 -6.62 -48.18
N TYR A 91 24.08 -5.62 -49.03
CA TYR A 91 23.40 -4.42 -48.58
C TYR A 91 21.99 -4.71 -48.04
N ARG A 92 21.21 -5.59 -48.70
CA ARG A 92 19.89 -6.01 -48.18
C ARG A 92 20.01 -6.67 -46.81
N PHE A 93 20.98 -7.58 -46.66
CA PHE A 93 21.22 -8.24 -45.37
C PHE A 93 21.64 -7.27 -44.27
N LEU A 94 22.52 -6.31 -44.58
CA LEU A 94 22.87 -5.22 -43.66
C LEU A 94 21.65 -4.42 -43.23
N VAL A 95 20.75 -4.09 -44.15
CA VAL A 95 19.50 -3.37 -43.83
C VAL A 95 18.64 -4.20 -42.88
N ASP A 96 18.42 -5.49 -43.15
CA ASP A 96 17.63 -6.37 -42.27
C ASP A 96 18.21 -6.40 -40.84
N ARG A 97 19.53 -6.60 -40.71
CA ARG A 97 20.24 -6.59 -39.42
C ARG A 97 20.15 -5.25 -38.70
N THR A 98 20.19 -4.15 -39.44
CA THR A 98 20.07 -2.80 -38.88
C THR A 98 18.67 -2.55 -38.36
N VAL A 99 17.64 -3.05 -39.05
CA VAL A 99 16.24 -2.98 -38.60
C VAL A 99 16.06 -3.79 -37.31
N ASP A 100 16.60 -5.01 -37.24
CA ASP A 100 16.56 -5.83 -36.02
C ASP A 100 17.23 -5.12 -34.83
N LEU A 101 18.41 -4.53 -35.05
CA LEU A 101 19.11 -3.75 -34.03
C LEU A 101 18.27 -2.55 -33.57
N ALA A 102 17.73 -1.76 -34.51
CA ALA A 102 16.91 -0.60 -34.19
C ALA A 102 15.67 -0.97 -33.37
N ALA A 103 15.00 -2.07 -33.72
CA ALA A 103 13.85 -2.57 -32.96
C ALA A 103 14.26 -2.98 -31.53
N ALA A 104 15.38 -3.70 -31.39
CA ALA A 104 15.89 -4.12 -30.08
C ALA A 104 16.30 -2.94 -29.18
N GLU A 105 16.93 -1.89 -29.73
CA GLU A 105 17.30 -0.68 -28.98
C GLU A 105 16.07 0.07 -28.46
N VAL A 106 15.04 0.22 -29.29
CA VAL A 106 13.78 0.87 -28.90
C VAL A 106 13.08 0.05 -27.82
N GLN A 107 13.03 -1.28 -27.98
CA GLN A 107 12.45 -2.16 -26.98
C GLN A 107 13.20 -2.06 -25.66
N ARG A 108 14.54 -2.10 -25.68
CA ARG A 108 15.37 -1.98 -24.48
C ARG A 108 15.11 -0.67 -23.74
N TYR A 109 15.01 0.44 -24.45
CA TYR A 109 14.65 1.73 -23.84
C TYR A 109 13.28 1.66 -23.12
N HIS A 110 12.28 1.05 -23.75
CA HIS A 110 10.96 0.89 -23.13
C HIS A 110 10.99 -0.04 -21.91
N ASP A 111 11.75 -1.13 -21.98
CA ASP A 111 11.91 -2.08 -20.89
C ASP A 111 12.58 -1.41 -19.69
N ASP A 112 13.70 -0.70 -19.90
CA ASP A 112 14.42 0.04 -18.86
C ASP A 112 13.51 1.09 -18.21
N ARG A 113 12.76 1.85 -19.03
CA ARG A 113 11.79 2.83 -18.52
C ARG A 113 10.66 2.19 -17.73
N SER A 114 10.26 0.98 -18.08
CA SER A 114 9.22 0.23 -17.36
C SER A 114 9.75 -0.30 -16.03
N ALA A 115 10.97 -0.83 -16.02
CA ALA A 115 11.66 -1.32 -14.83
C ALA A 115 11.91 -0.20 -13.83
N ASP A 116 12.37 0.98 -14.29
CA ASP A 116 12.54 2.16 -13.44
C ASP A 116 11.23 2.57 -12.74
N ARG A 117 10.10 2.55 -13.47
CA ARG A 117 8.79 2.89 -12.89
C ARG A 117 8.37 1.83 -11.87
N GLN A 118 8.54 0.56 -12.19
CA GLN A 118 8.24 -0.54 -11.28
C GLN A 118 9.09 -0.45 -10.00
N GLU A 119 10.38 -0.14 -10.10
CA GLU A 119 11.25 0.06 -8.94
C GLU A 119 10.80 1.25 -8.09
N GLN A 120 10.38 2.36 -8.72
CA GLN A 120 9.87 3.52 -7.97
C GLN A 120 8.56 3.23 -7.22
N GLU A 121 7.66 2.46 -7.83
CA GLU A 121 6.33 2.19 -7.27
C GLU A 121 6.31 0.98 -6.32
N GLN A 122 7.11 -0.04 -6.62
CA GLN A 122 7.05 -1.38 -6.02
C GLN A 122 8.42 -1.90 -5.59
N GLY A 123 9.48 -1.13 -5.80
CA GLY A 123 10.82 -1.49 -5.34
C GLY A 123 10.90 -1.56 -3.82
N VAL A 124 11.96 -2.17 -3.32
CA VAL A 124 12.15 -2.43 -1.89
C VAL A 124 12.05 -1.14 -1.06
N ALA A 125 12.58 -0.03 -1.57
CA ALA A 125 12.49 1.26 -0.89
C ALA A 125 11.04 1.78 -0.77
N ALA A 126 10.24 1.62 -1.83
CA ALA A 126 8.83 2.00 -1.84
C ALA A 126 8.01 1.12 -0.88
N CYS A 127 8.27 -0.19 -0.87
CA CYS A 127 7.66 -1.13 0.07
C CYS A 127 8.02 -0.81 1.53
N ARG A 128 9.28 -0.45 1.82
CA ARG A 128 9.69 -0.01 3.17
C ARG A 128 8.97 1.26 3.61
N GLU A 129 8.79 2.22 2.71
CA GLU A 129 8.01 3.43 3.02
C GLU A 129 6.52 3.12 3.22
N ALA A 130 5.95 2.19 2.46
CA ALA A 130 4.58 1.72 2.66
C ALA A 130 4.40 1.04 4.03
N GLU A 131 5.35 0.20 4.47
CA GLU A 131 5.33 -0.40 5.81
C GLU A 131 5.39 0.68 6.89
N ARG A 132 6.30 1.66 6.79
CA ARG A 132 6.39 2.78 7.74
C ARG A 132 5.06 3.52 7.87
N ARG A 133 4.42 3.85 6.75
CA ARG A 133 3.09 4.51 6.76
C ARG A 133 2.02 3.63 7.38
N ALA A 134 2.04 2.32 7.15
CA ALA A 134 1.08 1.38 7.75
C ALA A 134 1.26 1.27 9.27
N VAL A 135 2.51 1.28 9.78
CA VAL A 135 2.79 1.33 11.22
C VAL A 135 2.20 2.60 11.85
N LEU A 136 2.46 3.76 11.23
CA LEU A 136 1.92 5.05 11.71
C LEU A 136 0.38 5.06 11.69
N ALA A 137 -0.24 4.49 10.66
CA ALA A 137 -1.70 4.39 10.57
C ALA A 137 -2.29 3.50 11.68
N LEU A 138 -1.63 2.38 12.00
CA LEU A 138 -2.04 1.50 13.10
C LEU A 138 -1.93 2.19 14.46
N GLU A 139 -0.84 2.91 14.71
CA GLU A 139 -0.67 3.70 15.93
C GLU A 139 -1.75 4.77 16.07
N ALA A 140 -2.03 5.50 14.98
CA ALA A 140 -3.10 6.50 14.96
C ALA A 140 -4.49 5.88 15.23
N ALA A 141 -4.78 4.72 14.63
CA ALA A 141 -6.04 4.00 14.85
C ALA A 141 -6.17 3.52 16.30
N ARG A 142 -5.09 3.02 16.91
CA ARG A 142 -5.07 2.61 18.32
C ARG A 142 -5.31 3.78 19.27
N GLN A 143 -4.65 4.92 19.02
CA GLN A 143 -4.87 6.13 19.80
C GLN A 143 -6.31 6.65 19.66
N MET A 144 -6.87 6.61 18.46
CA MET A 144 -8.28 6.95 18.23
C MET A 144 -9.21 6.03 19.01
N HIS A 145 -9.02 4.72 18.92
CA HIS A 145 -9.82 3.74 19.64
C HIS A 145 -9.76 3.97 21.16
N GLU A 146 -8.57 4.23 21.70
CA GLU A 146 -8.40 4.57 23.11
C GLU A 146 -9.19 5.82 23.52
N ARG A 147 -9.12 6.90 22.72
CA ARG A 147 -9.92 8.11 22.98
C ARG A 147 -11.43 7.85 22.98
N VAL A 148 -11.93 6.97 22.10
CA VAL A 148 -13.35 6.58 22.07
C VAL A 148 -13.72 5.79 23.32
N ARG A 149 -12.86 4.86 23.77
CA ARG A 149 -13.08 4.12 25.03
C ARG A 149 -13.07 5.04 26.25
N GLN A 150 -12.18 6.03 26.29
CA GLN A 150 -12.14 7.01 27.37
C GLN A 150 -13.41 7.88 27.41
N ALA A 151 -13.95 8.25 26.24
CA ALA A 151 -15.22 8.96 26.16
C ALA A 151 -16.39 8.09 26.66
N GLU A 152 -16.40 6.80 26.32
CA GLU A 152 -17.38 5.84 26.84
C GLU A 152 -17.29 5.73 28.38
N GLN A 153 -16.09 5.54 28.92
CA GLN A 153 -15.88 5.43 30.37
C GLN A 153 -16.33 6.70 31.08
N SER A 154 -16.02 7.87 30.53
CA SER A 154 -16.45 9.16 31.09
C SER A 154 -17.98 9.29 31.12
N ALA A 155 -18.65 8.84 30.06
CA ALA A 155 -20.11 8.86 29.99
C ALA A 155 -20.76 7.88 30.98
N ARG A 156 -20.17 6.68 31.16
CA ARG A 156 -20.61 5.71 32.18
C ARG A 156 -20.40 6.24 33.60
N GLN A 157 -19.23 6.80 33.89
CA GLN A 157 -18.96 7.43 35.19
C GLN A 157 -19.91 8.59 35.49
N GLY A 158 -20.23 9.41 34.48
CA GLY A 158 -21.22 10.47 34.61
C GLY A 158 -22.61 9.95 34.97
N LEU A 159 -23.03 8.83 34.35
CA LEU A 159 -24.28 8.15 34.68
C LEU A 159 -24.28 7.63 36.13
N ASP A 160 -23.20 6.97 36.56
CA ASP A 160 -23.07 6.44 37.92
C ASP A 160 -23.14 7.57 38.98
N ILE A 161 -22.44 8.69 38.74
CA ILE A 161 -22.49 9.87 39.62
C ILE A 161 -23.90 10.45 39.67
N MET A 162 -24.57 10.55 38.52
CA MET A 162 -25.92 11.08 38.46
C MET A 162 -26.90 10.20 39.25
N VAL A 163 -26.83 8.88 39.08
CA VAL A 163 -27.64 7.92 39.84
C VAL A 163 -27.41 8.08 41.33
N ALA A 164 -26.14 8.05 41.78
CA ALA A 164 -25.80 8.21 43.19
C ALA A 164 -26.34 9.52 43.79
N ARG A 165 -26.25 10.64 43.06
CA ARG A 165 -26.77 11.94 43.52
C ARG A 165 -28.30 12.01 43.61
N LEU A 166 -29.00 11.31 42.72
CA LEU A 166 -30.46 11.24 42.73
C LEU A 166 -30.97 10.30 43.83
N ASP A 167 -30.16 9.31 44.21
CA ASP A 167 -30.43 8.40 45.34
C ASP A 167 -30.08 9.02 46.71
N GLU A 168 -29.09 9.93 46.78
CA GLU A 168 -28.61 10.58 48.02
C GLU A 168 -29.36 11.86 48.43
N ARG A 169 -30.27 12.40 47.60
CA ARG A 169 -31.02 13.62 47.97
C ARG A 169 -31.95 13.34 49.17
N PRO A 170 -31.87 14.13 50.27
CA PRO A 170 -32.77 13.95 51.41
C PRO A 170 -34.22 14.24 51.01
N GLN A 171 -35.13 13.43 51.56
CA GLN A 171 -36.55 13.75 51.69
C GLN A 171 -36.74 14.97 52.61
N ASP A 172 -36.32 16.16 52.19
CA ASP A 172 -36.67 17.39 52.91
C ASP A 172 -38.10 17.78 52.54
N GLY A 173 -39.03 17.19 53.29
CA GLY A 173 -40.40 17.68 53.47
C GLY A 173 -40.47 18.82 54.48
#